data_AF-A0A847QTT4-F1
#
_entry.id   AF-A0A847QTT4-F1
#
_cell.length_a   1.000
_cell.length_b   1.000
_cell.length_c   1.000
_cell.angle_alpha   90.00
_cell.angle_beta   90.00
_cell.angle_gamma   90.00
#
_symmetry.space_group_name_H-M   'P 1'
#
loop_
_entity.id
_entity.type
_entity.pdbx_description
1 polymer ?
#
loop_
_entity_poly.entity_id
_entity_poly.type
_entity_poly.pdbx_seq_one_letter_code
_entity_poly.pdbx_strand_id
1 'polypeptide(L)'
;MIISLRDISYEELKNKLSKDDKILLWSCNTCIKFCGVGGYDKMVLLEKMLTADGYTVIGKELVSIACLYSLTEQHQQDPNKKELFDEATAVISLTCEDGYETAEAVFKDKKVIRVVKTLGVGNFSMDRGPILTAPFEWTELEQNDQGYSFPEVAEKLNLYPTFFDRNEAAPDSTDDLIRITINQKEYQVKKDITIMQACEQNGIKIPHLCHESDLTPDANCRLCLVKVKGEQELAPACATTVKEGMEITTEDEELNHNRRILLELQMASHEHNCLTCHKGNPCIAGSCELQELIREFDIKESRYEQNKEKYPIDNTSPVLSYDPNKCILCGRCVRACSEIACQNNLGFINRGADTLVAAGANKDFDQSISLVHCATGT
;
A
#
# COMPACT_ATOMS: atom_id res chain seq x y z
N MET A 1 10.64 -3.37 16.13
CA MET A 1 9.46 -2.56 15.79
C MET A 1 8.93 -1.93 17.06
N ILE A 2 8.51 -0.67 17.04
CA ILE A 2 7.85 -0.05 18.21
C ILE A 2 6.41 -0.57 18.30
N ILE A 3 5.99 -0.99 19.50
CA ILE A 3 4.63 -1.42 19.77
C ILE A 3 3.89 -0.28 20.46
N SER A 4 2.81 0.19 19.83
CA SER A 4 1.93 1.19 20.42
C SER A 4 0.49 0.70 20.32
N LEU A 5 -0.24 0.83 21.42
CA LEU A 5 -1.68 0.61 21.47
C LEU A 5 -2.40 1.93 21.63
N ARG A 6 -3.70 1.92 21.35
CA ARG A 6 -4.52 3.13 21.49
C ARG A 6 -4.81 3.41 22.95
N ASP A 7 -4.70 4.67 23.33
CA ASP A 7 -4.79 5.19 24.71
C ASP A 7 -6.18 5.78 25.01
N ILE A 8 -6.87 6.30 23.99
CA ILE A 8 -8.14 7.00 24.15
C ILE A 8 -9.25 6.41 23.29
N SER A 9 -10.47 6.52 23.80
CA SER A 9 -11.70 6.21 23.09
C SER A 9 -12.01 7.18 21.96
N TYR A 10 -12.89 6.79 21.03
CA TYR A 10 -13.42 7.66 19.99
C TYR A 10 -14.23 8.83 20.59
N GLU A 11 -14.97 8.59 21.66
CA GLU A 11 -15.67 9.66 22.38
C GLU A 11 -14.70 10.63 23.05
N GLU A 12 -13.62 10.14 23.66
CA GLU A 12 -12.56 11.01 24.21
C GLU A 12 -11.82 11.79 23.12
N LEU A 13 -11.60 11.19 21.95
CA LEU A 13 -11.05 11.89 20.79
C LEU A 13 -11.98 13.03 20.36
N LYS A 14 -13.30 12.77 20.26
CA LYS A 14 -14.29 13.80 19.93
C LYS A 14 -14.37 14.91 20.97
N ASN A 15 -14.25 14.58 22.27
CA ASN A 15 -14.21 15.58 23.34
C ASN A 15 -12.97 16.49 23.24
N LYS A 16 -11.92 16.03 22.55
CA LYS A 16 -10.74 16.83 22.21
C LYS A 16 -10.90 17.60 20.90
N LEU A 17 -12.05 17.62 20.22
CA LEU A 17 -12.26 18.32 18.95
C LEU A 17 -13.40 19.36 19.05
N SER A 18 -13.32 20.41 18.25
CA SER A 18 -14.42 21.36 18.00
C SER A 18 -15.04 21.10 16.62
N LYS A 19 -16.29 21.50 16.41
CA LYS A 19 -16.94 21.42 15.09
C LYS A 19 -16.37 22.40 14.07
N ASP A 20 -15.73 23.46 14.55
CA ASP A 20 -15.04 24.44 13.72
C ASP A 20 -13.60 24.02 13.37
N ASP A 21 -13.11 22.91 13.93
CA ASP A 21 -11.77 22.43 13.64
C ASP A 21 -11.66 21.95 12.18
N LYS A 22 -10.64 22.45 11.48
CA LYS A 22 -10.18 21.91 10.20
C LYS A 22 -9.14 20.84 10.48
N ILE A 23 -9.56 19.58 10.39
CA ILE A 23 -8.80 18.43 10.87
C ILE A 23 -7.90 17.90 9.77
N LEU A 24 -6.61 17.78 10.10
CA LEU A 24 -5.63 17.03 9.33
C LEU A 24 -5.37 15.68 10.02
N LEU A 25 -5.49 14.59 9.27
CA LEU A 25 -5.10 13.26 9.76
C LEU A 25 -3.63 13.03 9.41
N TRP A 26 -2.82 12.71 10.42
CA TRP A 26 -1.38 12.52 10.28
C TRP A 26 -0.99 11.12 10.73
N SER A 27 -0.25 10.37 9.91
CA SER A 27 0.18 9.02 10.26
C SER A 27 1.50 8.63 9.60
N CYS A 28 2.08 7.50 10.00
CA CYS A 28 3.18 6.87 9.29
C CYS A 28 2.90 5.41 8.92
N ASN A 29 3.65 4.90 7.95
CA ASN A 29 3.41 3.57 7.38
C ASN A 29 4.40 2.50 7.85
N THR A 30 4.97 2.67 9.06
CA THR A 30 5.97 1.77 9.63
C THR A 30 5.38 1.00 10.82
N CYS A 31 5.92 1.20 12.03
CA CYS A 31 5.59 0.41 13.20
C CYS A 31 4.10 0.49 13.55
N ILE A 32 3.51 1.69 13.43
CA ILE A 32 2.12 1.92 13.82
C ILE A 32 1.09 1.27 12.87
N LYS A 33 1.46 1.07 11.59
CA LYS A 33 0.64 0.32 10.61
C LYS A 33 0.50 -1.12 11.06
N PHE A 34 1.62 -1.76 11.42
CA PHE A 34 1.62 -3.13 11.93
C PHE A 34 0.91 -3.26 13.26
N CYS A 35 0.91 -2.21 14.09
CA CYS A 35 0.12 -2.19 15.31
C CYS A 35 -1.41 -2.06 15.05
N GLY A 36 -1.83 -1.87 13.80
CA GLY A 36 -3.25 -1.75 13.45
C GLY A 36 -3.90 -0.43 13.90
N VAL A 37 -3.09 0.57 14.28
CA VAL A 37 -3.56 1.88 14.78
C VAL A 37 -3.33 3.01 13.78
N GLY A 38 -2.30 2.93 12.95
CA GLY A 38 -1.99 3.96 11.94
C GLY A 38 -1.91 3.38 10.53
N GLY A 39 -1.31 4.16 9.62
CA GLY A 39 -1.30 3.88 8.19
C GLY A 39 -2.48 4.52 7.46
N TYR A 40 -2.43 4.45 6.12
CA TYR A 40 -3.38 5.12 5.25
C TYR A 40 -4.83 4.62 5.44
N ASP A 41 -5.01 3.30 5.55
CA ASP A 41 -6.33 2.68 5.72
C ASP A 41 -7.05 3.20 6.97
N LYS A 42 -6.30 3.40 8.06
CA LYS A 42 -6.83 3.91 9.33
C LYS A 42 -7.17 5.39 9.26
N MET A 43 -6.41 6.18 8.50
CA MET A 43 -6.78 7.58 8.23
C MET A 43 -8.07 7.68 7.41
N VAL A 44 -8.23 6.89 6.35
CA VAL A 44 -9.47 6.85 5.54
C VAL A 44 -10.66 6.45 6.41
N LEU A 45 -10.47 5.47 7.27
CA LEU A 45 -11.51 5.01 8.19
C LEU A 45 -11.94 6.10 9.17
N LEU A 46 -10.98 6.76 9.81
CA LEU A 46 -11.24 7.84 10.75
C LEU A 46 -11.89 9.05 10.08
N GLU A 47 -11.47 9.39 8.86
CA GLU A 47 -12.10 10.44 8.06
C GLU A 47 -13.59 10.16 7.84
N LYS A 48 -13.94 8.93 7.44
CA LYS A 48 -15.35 8.53 7.27
C LYS A 48 -16.13 8.68 8.57
N MET A 49 -15.57 8.26 9.70
CA MET A 49 -16.22 8.35 11.01
C MET A 49 -16.43 9.80 11.46
N LEU A 50 -15.39 10.65 11.35
CA LEU A 50 -15.44 12.06 11.72
C LEU A 50 -16.41 12.84 10.83
N THR A 51 -16.39 12.57 9.52
CA THR A 51 -17.30 13.23 8.56
C THR A 51 -18.75 12.82 8.81
N ALA A 52 -19.01 11.54 9.12
CA ALA A 52 -20.35 11.07 9.48
C ALA A 52 -20.88 11.76 10.75
N ASP A 53 -20.00 12.05 11.71
CA ASP A 53 -20.34 12.80 12.91
C ASP A 53 -20.39 14.32 12.68
N GLY A 54 -20.12 14.82 11.47
CA GLY A 54 -20.19 16.23 11.09
C GLY A 54 -18.96 17.06 11.46
N TYR A 55 -17.77 16.46 11.51
CA TYR A 55 -16.50 17.18 11.58
C TYR A 55 -15.92 17.41 10.18
N THR A 56 -15.10 18.46 10.04
CA THR A 56 -14.46 18.80 8.77
C THR A 56 -13.03 18.25 8.72
N VAL A 57 -12.82 17.19 7.94
CA VAL A 57 -11.47 16.67 7.64
C VAL A 57 -11.01 17.27 6.32
N ILE A 58 -9.92 18.04 6.35
CA ILE A 58 -9.41 18.77 5.17
C ILE A 58 -8.35 17.98 4.41
N GLY A 59 -7.72 16.98 5.05
CA GLY A 59 -6.72 16.16 4.38
C GLY A 59 -6.18 15.02 5.24
N LYS A 60 -5.39 14.17 4.58
CA LYS A 60 -4.70 13.01 5.15
C LYS A 60 -3.25 13.06 4.67
N GLU A 61 -2.31 13.02 5.60
CA GLU A 61 -0.89 13.05 5.29
C GLU A 61 -0.19 11.84 5.90
N LEU A 62 0.50 11.11 5.02
CA LEU A 62 1.29 9.93 5.37
C LEU A 62 2.77 10.27 5.21
N VAL A 63 3.51 10.24 6.31
CA VAL A 63 4.97 10.34 6.31
C VAL A 63 5.56 8.94 6.44
N SER A 64 6.70 8.65 5.80
CA SER A 64 7.32 7.33 5.88
C SER A 64 7.68 6.96 7.33
N ILE A 65 8.41 7.85 8.02
CA ILE A 65 8.86 7.68 9.40
C ILE A 65 8.54 8.94 10.20
N ALA A 66 7.39 8.94 10.91
CA ALA A 66 6.96 10.11 11.68
C ALA A 66 7.87 10.47 12.86
N CYS A 67 8.61 9.52 13.41
CA CYS A 67 9.53 9.77 14.53
C CYS A 67 10.88 10.38 14.09
N LEU A 68 11.08 10.63 12.79
CA LEU A 68 12.26 11.32 12.29
C LEU A 68 11.92 12.79 12.01
N TYR A 69 12.47 13.69 12.83
CA TYR A 69 12.17 15.12 12.78
C TYR A 69 12.37 15.74 11.40
N SER A 70 13.50 15.45 10.75
CA SER A 70 13.84 16.01 9.43
C SER A 70 12.81 15.66 8.36
N LEU A 71 12.24 14.44 8.38
CA LEU A 71 11.22 14.04 7.41
C LEU A 71 9.89 14.73 7.68
N THR A 72 9.47 14.81 8.94
CA THR A 72 8.23 15.51 9.31
C THR A 72 8.32 17.00 8.96
N GLU A 73 9.47 17.64 9.23
CA GLU A 73 9.74 19.03 8.84
C GLU A 73 9.70 19.21 7.31
N GLN A 74 10.37 18.33 6.56
CA GLN A 74 10.37 18.38 5.10
C GLN A 74 8.96 18.23 4.51
N HIS A 75 8.13 17.34 5.08
CA HIS A 75 6.73 17.17 4.65
C HIS A 75 5.90 18.42 4.91
N GLN A 76 6.04 19.03 6.08
CA GLN A 76 5.32 20.26 6.45
C GLN A 76 5.73 21.45 5.56
N GLN A 77 6.97 21.46 5.08
CA GLN A 77 7.51 22.50 4.20
C GLN A 77 7.27 22.23 2.70
N ASP A 78 6.59 21.14 2.31
CA ASP A 78 6.30 20.84 0.91
C ASP A 78 5.48 21.98 0.27
N PRO A 79 6.01 22.68 -0.75
CA PRO A 79 5.33 23.81 -1.38
C PRO A 79 3.96 23.45 -1.96
N ASN A 80 3.75 22.19 -2.37
CA ASN A 80 2.49 21.75 -2.98
C ASN A 80 1.38 21.53 -1.94
N LYS A 81 1.74 21.44 -0.66
CA LYS A 81 0.83 21.11 0.45
C LYS A 81 0.69 22.24 1.46
N LYS A 82 1.37 23.36 1.22
CA LYS A 82 1.42 24.48 2.14
C LYS A 82 0.02 25.01 2.51
N GLU A 83 -0.88 25.13 1.53
CA GLU A 83 -2.26 25.57 1.76
C GLU A 83 -3.01 24.63 2.72
N LEU A 84 -2.85 23.31 2.55
CA LEU A 84 -3.46 22.31 3.44
C LEU A 84 -2.97 22.48 4.88
N PHE A 85 -1.66 22.62 5.08
CA PHE A 85 -1.09 22.79 6.41
C PHE A 85 -1.45 24.14 7.03
N ASP A 86 -1.45 25.23 6.25
CA ASP A 86 -1.83 26.56 6.73
C ASP A 86 -3.30 26.61 7.17
N GLU A 87 -4.19 25.89 6.47
CA GLU A 87 -5.61 25.79 6.82
C GLU A 87 -5.91 24.89 8.04
N ALA A 88 -5.06 23.90 8.32
CA ALA A 88 -5.28 22.96 9.42
C ALA A 88 -5.24 23.66 10.78
N THR A 89 -6.28 23.47 11.60
CA THR A 89 -6.33 23.97 12.99
C THR A 89 -6.04 22.86 14.00
N ALA A 90 -6.35 21.61 13.65
CA ALA A 90 -6.13 20.43 14.48
C ALA A 90 -5.47 19.31 13.68
N VAL A 91 -4.52 18.61 14.31
CA VAL A 91 -3.83 17.46 13.74
C VAL A 91 -4.07 16.25 14.62
N ILE A 92 -4.71 15.20 14.08
CA ILE A 92 -4.87 13.93 14.80
C ILE A 92 -3.69 13.04 14.42
N SER A 93 -2.83 12.74 15.39
CA SER A 93 -1.60 11.96 15.16
C SER A 93 -1.84 10.47 15.41
N LEU A 94 -2.02 9.72 14.33
CA LEU A 94 -2.07 8.24 14.30
C LEU A 94 -0.64 7.66 14.17
N THR A 95 0.26 8.07 15.05
CA THR A 95 1.68 7.67 15.07
C THR A 95 2.04 7.08 16.44
N CYS A 96 3.25 6.52 16.62
CA CYS A 96 3.77 6.25 17.97
C CYS A 96 3.99 7.55 18.78
N GLU A 97 4.35 7.44 20.06
CA GLU A 97 4.61 8.61 20.92
C GLU A 97 5.74 9.49 20.37
N ASP A 98 6.86 8.92 19.94
CA ASP A 98 7.96 9.67 19.31
C ASP A 98 7.50 10.44 18.05
N GLY A 99 6.62 9.82 17.26
CA GLY A 99 6.03 10.45 16.08
C GLY A 99 5.06 11.58 16.44
N TYR A 100 4.35 11.45 17.56
CA TYR A 100 3.50 12.51 18.09
C TYR A 100 4.34 13.69 18.58
N GLU A 101 5.41 13.45 19.34
CA GLU A 101 6.31 14.50 19.83
C GLU A 101 6.95 15.26 18.66
N THR A 102 7.31 14.53 17.60
CA THR A 102 7.82 15.13 16.36
C THR A 102 6.75 16.01 15.68
N ALA A 103 5.52 15.52 15.57
CA ALA A 103 4.42 16.30 15.00
C ALA A 103 4.09 17.54 15.85
N GLU A 104 4.07 17.42 17.18
CA GLU A 104 3.88 18.52 18.12
C GLU A 104 5.00 19.57 17.99
N ALA A 105 6.25 19.13 17.81
CA ALA A 105 7.38 20.03 17.60
C ALA A 105 7.35 20.77 16.25
N VAL A 106 6.76 20.17 15.20
CA VAL A 106 6.66 20.77 13.87
C VAL A 106 5.41 21.66 13.75
N PHE A 107 4.26 21.22 14.24
CA PHE A 107 2.97 21.92 14.17
C PHE A 107 2.68 22.77 15.42
N LYS A 108 3.63 23.64 15.80
CA LYS A 108 3.58 24.41 17.07
C LYS A 108 2.36 25.34 17.21
N ASP A 109 1.81 25.79 16.09
CA ASP A 109 0.65 26.67 15.99
C ASP A 109 -0.68 25.92 16.01
N LYS A 110 -0.65 24.58 16.00
CA LYS A 110 -1.83 23.73 15.82
C LYS A 110 -2.06 22.87 17.04
N LYS A 111 -3.31 22.46 17.19
CA LYS A 111 -3.71 21.50 18.21
C LYS A 111 -3.37 20.09 17.75
N VAL A 112 -2.27 19.52 18.25
CA VAL A 112 -1.89 18.13 17.95
C VAL A 112 -2.49 17.19 18.99
N ILE A 113 -3.19 16.15 18.54
CA ILE A 113 -3.89 15.20 19.40
C ILE A 113 -3.18 13.85 19.34
N ARG A 114 -2.68 13.41 20.49
CA ARG A 114 -2.15 12.06 20.70
C ARG A 114 -3.29 11.07 20.90
N VAL A 115 -3.22 9.93 20.22
CA VAL A 115 -4.22 8.85 20.37
C VAL A 115 -3.64 7.53 20.88
N VAL A 116 -2.32 7.41 20.96
CA VAL A 116 -1.64 6.15 21.30
C VAL A 116 -0.76 6.28 22.53
N LYS A 117 -0.41 5.12 23.08
CA LYS A 117 0.59 4.92 24.11
C LYS A 117 1.59 3.85 23.67
N THR A 118 2.88 4.14 23.80
CA THR A 118 3.95 3.27 23.33
C THR A 118 4.42 2.36 24.45
N LEU A 119 4.36 1.06 24.19
CA LEU A 119 4.52 0.02 25.20
C LEU A 119 5.93 -0.55 25.26
N GLY A 120 6.69 -0.40 24.17
CA GLY A 120 8.05 -0.90 24.08
C GLY A 120 8.40 -1.39 22.68
N VAL A 121 9.32 -2.36 22.64
CA VAL A 121 9.81 -2.97 21.41
C VAL A 121 9.21 -4.36 21.23
N GLY A 122 8.88 -4.68 19.99
CA GLY A 122 8.31 -5.95 19.59
C GLY A 122 8.79 -6.44 18.24
N ASN A 123 8.33 -7.65 17.91
CA ASN A 123 8.60 -8.38 16.69
C ASN A 123 7.30 -8.73 15.97
N PHE A 124 7.42 -9.16 14.72
CA PHE A 124 6.30 -9.69 13.94
C PHE A 124 6.44 -11.21 13.84
N SER A 125 5.37 -11.93 14.18
CA SER A 125 5.26 -13.38 14.09
C SER A 125 4.27 -13.76 12.99
N MET A 126 4.61 -14.73 12.14
CA MET A 126 3.77 -15.12 10.99
C MET A 126 2.42 -15.73 11.41
N ASP A 127 2.37 -16.35 12.58
CA ASP A 127 1.20 -17.03 13.16
C ASP A 127 0.36 -16.11 14.07
N ARG A 128 1.00 -15.17 14.78
CA ARG A 128 0.37 -14.33 15.82
C ARG A 128 0.35 -12.83 15.51
N GLY A 129 0.96 -12.40 14.41
CA GLY A 129 1.10 -10.99 14.07
C GLY A 129 2.10 -10.24 14.98
N PRO A 130 1.90 -8.94 15.23
CA PRO A 130 2.79 -8.14 16.08
C PRO A 130 2.70 -8.59 17.55
N ILE A 131 3.85 -8.78 18.19
CA ILE A 131 3.98 -9.19 19.60
C ILE A 131 4.93 -8.26 20.35
N LEU A 132 4.62 -7.97 21.62
CA LEU A 132 5.47 -7.16 22.50
C LEU A 132 6.50 -8.06 23.19
N THR A 133 7.79 -7.87 22.93
CA THR A 133 8.87 -8.73 23.47
C THR A 133 9.69 -8.04 24.55
N ALA A 134 9.89 -6.72 24.43
CA ALA A 134 10.60 -5.89 25.39
C ALA A 134 9.72 -4.70 25.80
N PRO A 135 8.81 -4.89 26.78
CA PRO A 135 7.99 -3.83 27.36
C PRO A 135 8.83 -2.75 28.05
N PHE A 136 8.33 -1.53 28.10
CA PHE A 136 8.91 -0.44 28.91
C PHE A 136 8.59 -0.62 30.39
N GLU A 137 9.44 -0.06 31.27
CA GLU A 137 9.36 -0.24 32.72
C GLU A 137 7.98 0.10 33.31
N TRP A 138 7.34 1.16 32.81
CA TRP A 138 6.03 1.61 33.29
C TRP A 138 4.90 0.60 33.03
N THR A 139 5.10 -0.38 32.13
CA THR A 139 4.09 -1.41 31.81
C THR A 139 4.01 -2.53 32.84
N GLU A 140 4.98 -2.61 33.77
CA GLU A 140 5.08 -3.69 34.78
C GLU A 140 5.05 -5.10 34.15
N LEU A 141 5.49 -5.23 32.89
CA LEU A 141 5.65 -6.50 32.18
C LEU A 141 7.15 -6.83 32.11
N GLU A 142 7.49 -8.09 32.34
CA GLU A 142 8.86 -8.58 32.17
C GLU A 142 9.17 -8.82 30.69
N GLN A 143 10.45 -8.86 30.33
CA GLN A 143 10.84 -9.23 28.98
C GLN A 143 10.44 -10.68 28.67
N ASN A 144 9.88 -10.91 27.49
CA ASN A 144 9.37 -12.21 27.07
C ASN A 144 9.74 -12.51 25.61
N ASP A 145 10.60 -13.51 25.40
CA ASP A 145 11.04 -13.92 24.06
C ASP A 145 9.91 -14.49 23.20
N GLN A 146 8.87 -15.07 23.82
CA GLN A 146 7.67 -15.55 23.12
C GLN A 146 6.71 -14.41 22.76
N GLY A 147 6.91 -13.23 23.37
CA GLY A 147 6.11 -12.02 23.21
C GLY A 147 4.68 -12.10 23.74
N TYR A 148 4.16 -10.96 24.18
CA TYR A 148 2.77 -10.78 24.60
C TYR A 148 1.89 -10.40 23.41
N SER A 149 0.67 -10.94 23.36
CA SER A 149 -0.31 -10.56 22.34
C SER A 149 -0.97 -9.23 22.68
N PHE A 150 -1.48 -8.51 21.67
CA PHE A 150 -2.12 -7.22 21.89
C PHE A 150 -3.35 -7.28 22.81
N PRO A 151 -4.25 -8.28 22.71
CA PRO A 151 -5.36 -8.41 23.64
C PRO A 151 -4.91 -8.57 25.10
N GLU A 152 -3.89 -9.41 25.36
CA GLU A 152 -3.34 -9.63 26.70
C GLU A 152 -2.78 -8.33 27.32
N VAL A 153 -2.01 -7.59 26.52
CA VAL A 153 -1.38 -6.34 26.98
C VAL A 153 -2.42 -5.24 27.15
N ALA A 154 -3.39 -5.15 26.24
CA ALA A 154 -4.47 -4.18 26.30
C ALA A 154 -5.33 -4.36 27.57
N GLU A 155 -5.69 -5.60 27.91
CA GLU A 155 -6.45 -5.90 29.12
C GLU A 155 -5.66 -5.52 30.38
N LYS A 156 -4.37 -5.87 30.44
CA LYS A 156 -3.52 -5.54 31.60
C LYS A 156 -3.33 -4.03 31.80
N LEU A 157 -3.13 -3.29 30.72
CA LEU A 157 -2.81 -1.86 30.77
C LEU A 157 -4.04 -0.96 30.66
N ASN A 158 -5.25 -1.54 30.57
CA ASN A 158 -6.49 -0.82 30.30
C ASN A 158 -6.39 0.07 29.05
N LEU A 159 -5.85 -0.50 27.98
CA LEU A 159 -5.69 0.12 26.66
C LEU A 159 -6.61 -0.55 25.66
N TYR A 160 -6.67 0.01 24.46
CA TYR A 160 -7.49 -0.55 23.39
C TYR A 160 -6.67 -1.41 22.44
N PRO A 161 -7.05 -2.69 22.24
CA PRO A 161 -6.31 -3.62 21.37
C PRO A 161 -6.53 -3.34 19.88
N THR A 162 -7.55 -2.54 19.55
CA THR A 162 -7.98 -2.23 18.18
C THR A 162 -8.19 -0.72 18.00
N PHE A 163 -8.40 -0.32 16.74
CA PHE A 163 -8.45 1.09 16.33
C PHE A 163 -9.59 1.92 16.97
N PHE A 164 -10.76 1.36 17.32
CA PHE A 164 -11.84 2.05 18.07
C PHE A 164 -12.64 1.14 19.02
N ASP A 165 -13.35 1.73 20.00
CA ASP A 165 -13.86 1.08 21.24
C ASP A 165 -15.04 0.16 21.06
N ARG A 166 -15.64 0.16 19.87
CA ARG A 166 -16.77 -0.71 19.64
C ARG A 166 -16.23 -2.14 19.47
N ASN A 167 -16.89 -3.08 20.14
CA ASN A 167 -16.86 -4.50 19.77
C ASN A 167 -17.45 -4.76 18.36
N GLU A 168 -17.83 -3.71 17.64
CA GLU A 168 -17.88 -3.72 16.18
C GLU A 168 -16.42 -3.69 15.75
N ALA A 169 -15.93 -4.80 15.20
CA ALA A 169 -14.65 -4.78 14.51
C ALA A 169 -14.63 -3.62 13.48
N ALA A 170 -13.44 -3.26 12.98
CA ALA A 170 -13.24 -2.17 12.03
C ALA A 170 -14.46 -2.02 11.08
N PRO A 171 -14.98 -0.81 10.74
CA PRO A 171 -16.19 -0.48 9.93
C PRO A 171 -16.40 -1.23 8.60
N ASP A 172 -16.32 -2.54 8.70
CA ASP A 172 -15.80 -3.51 7.76
C ASP A 172 -16.10 -4.93 8.27
N SER A 173 -16.78 -5.07 9.42
CA SER A 173 -17.00 -6.34 10.12
C SER A 173 -18.42 -6.49 10.70
N THR A 174 -19.42 -5.87 10.07
CA THR A 174 -20.82 -6.34 10.12
C THR A 174 -21.56 -5.85 8.87
N ASP A 175 -21.76 -6.78 7.94
CA ASP A 175 -23.04 -7.04 7.24
C ASP A 175 -23.54 -6.20 6.05
N ASP A 176 -22.72 -5.37 5.40
CA ASP A 176 -22.99 -5.06 3.98
C ASP A 176 -22.30 -6.11 3.09
N LEU A 177 -22.64 -7.39 3.32
CA LEU A 177 -22.32 -8.45 2.39
C LEU A 177 -23.21 -8.30 1.18
N ILE A 178 -22.61 -7.97 0.06
CA ILE A 178 -23.31 -7.88 -1.21
C ILE A 178 -23.23 -9.22 -1.93
N ARG A 179 -24.30 -9.58 -2.63
CA ARG A 179 -24.32 -10.79 -3.47
C ARG A 179 -23.79 -10.45 -4.84
N ILE A 180 -22.78 -11.20 -5.25
CA ILE A 180 -22.25 -11.15 -6.60
C ILE A 180 -22.21 -12.56 -7.19
N THR A 181 -22.20 -12.65 -8.51
CA THR A 181 -22.07 -13.92 -9.22
C THR A 181 -20.76 -13.91 -9.99
N ILE A 182 -19.85 -14.83 -9.70
CA ILE A 182 -18.60 -15.00 -10.44
C ILE A 182 -18.63 -16.36 -11.13
N ASN A 183 -18.47 -16.40 -12.45
CA ASN A 183 -18.52 -17.63 -13.25
C ASN A 183 -19.76 -18.50 -12.96
N GLN A 184 -20.93 -17.87 -12.92
CA GLN A 184 -22.24 -18.50 -12.63
C GLN A 184 -22.42 -19.02 -11.20
N LYS A 185 -21.45 -18.78 -10.30
CA LYS A 185 -21.55 -19.15 -8.89
C LYS A 185 -21.73 -17.91 -8.02
N GLU A 186 -22.69 -17.96 -7.11
CA GLU A 186 -22.96 -16.87 -6.16
C GLU A 186 -21.93 -16.84 -5.03
N TYR A 187 -21.50 -15.63 -4.68
CA TYR A 187 -20.60 -15.33 -3.59
C TYR A 187 -21.15 -14.17 -2.76
N GLN A 188 -20.90 -14.23 -1.45
CA GLN A 188 -21.12 -13.10 -0.56
C GLN A 188 -19.78 -12.46 -0.30
N VAL A 189 -19.65 -11.20 -0.69
CA VAL A 189 -18.42 -10.44 -0.52
C VAL A 189 -18.72 -9.13 0.17
N LYS A 190 -17.70 -8.60 0.81
CA LYS A 190 -17.79 -7.31 1.46
C LYS A 190 -18.00 -6.21 0.42
N LYS A 191 -18.86 -5.25 0.74
CA LYS A 191 -19.04 -4.02 -0.05
C LYS A 191 -17.73 -3.22 -0.15
N ASP A 192 -17.61 -2.43 -1.21
CA ASP A 192 -16.50 -1.51 -1.47
C ASP A 192 -15.11 -2.14 -1.71
N ILE A 193 -15.01 -3.47 -1.82
CA ILE A 193 -13.78 -4.14 -2.28
C ILE A 193 -13.70 -4.17 -3.82
N THR A 194 -12.52 -4.40 -4.36
CA THR A 194 -12.34 -4.59 -5.81
C THR A 194 -12.77 -5.99 -6.24
N ILE A 195 -13.07 -6.17 -7.54
CA ILE A 195 -13.34 -7.50 -8.10
C ILE A 195 -12.14 -8.44 -7.87
N MET A 196 -10.91 -7.93 -7.96
CA MET A 196 -9.70 -8.71 -7.69
C MET A 196 -9.71 -9.27 -6.25
N GLN A 197 -9.90 -8.40 -5.25
CA GLN A 197 -9.96 -8.81 -3.85
C GLN A 197 -11.10 -9.80 -3.59
N ALA A 198 -12.27 -9.57 -4.21
CA ALA A 198 -13.40 -10.51 -4.14
C ALA A 198 -13.04 -11.89 -4.69
N CYS A 199 -12.29 -11.95 -5.78
CA CYS A 199 -11.82 -13.21 -6.38
C CYS A 199 -10.78 -13.90 -5.51
N GLU A 200 -9.78 -13.17 -5.00
CA GLU A 200 -8.72 -13.70 -4.14
C GLU A 200 -9.27 -14.31 -2.84
N GLN A 201 -10.22 -13.62 -2.18
CA GLN A 201 -10.91 -14.13 -0.98
C GLN A 201 -11.64 -15.46 -1.21
N ASN A 202 -12.05 -15.73 -2.45
CA ASN A 202 -12.78 -16.93 -2.85
C ASN A 202 -11.89 -17.95 -3.60
N GLY A 203 -10.57 -17.76 -3.59
CA GLY A 203 -9.61 -18.66 -4.23
C GLY A 203 -9.64 -18.64 -5.76
N ILE A 204 -10.20 -17.61 -6.37
CA ILE A 204 -10.25 -17.42 -7.82
C ILE A 204 -9.02 -16.59 -8.24
N LYS A 205 -8.07 -17.23 -8.93
CA LYS A 205 -6.88 -16.56 -9.46
C LYS A 205 -7.23 -15.77 -10.72
N ILE A 206 -6.95 -14.47 -10.74
CA ILE A 206 -7.02 -13.64 -11.95
C ILE A 206 -5.58 -13.29 -12.38
N PRO A 207 -5.18 -13.52 -13.64
CA PRO A 207 -3.86 -13.14 -14.13
C PRO A 207 -3.57 -11.64 -13.98
N HIS A 208 -2.41 -11.30 -13.40
CA HIS A 208 -1.98 -9.91 -13.21
C HIS A 208 -0.45 -9.80 -13.11
N LEU A 209 0.08 -8.61 -13.43
CA LEU A 209 1.51 -8.27 -13.31
C LEU A 209 1.77 -6.90 -12.66
N CYS A 210 0.79 -5.99 -12.62
CA CYS A 210 0.94 -4.69 -12.00
C CYS A 210 0.21 -4.58 -10.65
N HIS A 211 -0.74 -5.45 -10.37
CA HIS A 211 -1.46 -5.44 -9.09
C HIS A 211 -0.56 -5.95 -7.97
N GLU A 212 -0.60 -5.27 -6.82
CA GLU A 212 -0.05 -5.70 -5.53
C GLU A 212 -1.04 -5.22 -4.47
N SER A 213 -1.26 -6.00 -3.42
CA SER A 213 -2.24 -5.69 -2.37
C SER A 213 -1.88 -4.45 -1.55
N ASP A 214 -0.58 -4.18 -1.37
CA ASP A 214 -0.06 -3.03 -0.62
C ASP A 214 0.06 -1.75 -1.46
N LEU A 215 -0.26 -1.78 -2.77
CA LEU A 215 -0.14 -0.64 -3.68
C LEU A 215 -1.50 -0.21 -4.22
N THR A 216 -1.62 1.07 -4.57
CA THR A 216 -2.82 1.60 -5.22
C THR A 216 -3.06 0.91 -6.59
N PRO A 217 -4.33 0.63 -6.95
CA PRO A 217 -4.64 0.06 -8.26
C PRO A 217 -4.27 0.97 -9.43
N ASP A 218 -3.49 0.43 -10.37
CA ASP A 218 -3.00 1.18 -11.55
C ASP A 218 -3.65 0.71 -12.86
N ALA A 219 -4.19 -0.52 -12.89
CA ALA A 219 -4.83 -1.12 -14.07
C ALA A 219 -4.00 -1.12 -15.38
N ASN A 220 -2.70 -0.86 -15.31
CA ASN A 220 -1.84 -0.64 -16.48
C ASN A 220 -1.57 -1.93 -17.30
N CYS A 221 -1.32 -3.08 -16.65
CA CYS A 221 -0.98 -4.30 -17.42
C CYS A 221 -2.17 -4.93 -18.17
N ARG A 222 -3.41 -4.55 -17.84
CA ARG A 222 -4.67 -5.04 -18.44
C ARG A 222 -4.88 -6.57 -18.46
N LEU A 223 -4.04 -7.37 -17.81
CA LEU A 223 -4.23 -8.83 -17.73
C LEU A 223 -5.45 -9.24 -16.88
N CYS A 224 -5.77 -8.42 -15.87
CA CYS A 224 -6.88 -8.65 -14.95
C CYS A 224 -8.25 -8.25 -15.50
N LEU A 225 -8.39 -8.08 -16.81
CA LEU A 225 -9.67 -7.75 -17.41
C LEU A 225 -10.68 -8.88 -17.22
N VAL A 226 -11.91 -8.48 -16.91
CA VAL A 226 -13.07 -9.35 -16.71
C VAL A 226 -14.29 -8.78 -17.44
N LYS A 227 -15.26 -9.64 -17.75
CA LYS A 227 -16.55 -9.19 -18.29
C LYS A 227 -17.52 -8.95 -17.13
N VAL A 228 -18.23 -7.83 -17.18
CA VAL A 228 -19.33 -7.53 -16.26
C VAL A 228 -20.61 -7.48 -17.09
N LYS A 229 -21.63 -8.24 -16.69
CA LYS A 229 -22.89 -8.28 -17.43
C LYS A 229 -23.57 -6.91 -17.43
N GLY A 230 -23.97 -6.46 -18.61
CA GLY A 230 -24.58 -5.14 -18.80
C GLY A 230 -23.59 -4.04 -19.15
N GLU A 231 -22.28 -4.27 -18.97
CA GLU A 231 -21.23 -3.37 -19.45
C GLU A 231 -20.77 -3.80 -20.85
N GLN A 232 -20.50 -2.82 -21.72
CA GLN A 232 -19.97 -3.08 -23.06
C GLN A 232 -18.45 -3.28 -23.05
N GLU A 233 -17.75 -2.62 -22.12
CA GLU A 233 -16.30 -2.67 -22.03
C GLU A 233 -15.81 -3.69 -20.99
N LEU A 234 -14.61 -4.22 -21.20
CA LEU A 234 -13.94 -5.07 -20.23
C LEU A 234 -13.45 -4.23 -19.04
N ALA A 235 -13.82 -4.67 -17.84
CA ALA A 235 -13.50 -3.97 -16.60
C ALA A 235 -12.18 -4.51 -15.99
N PRO A 236 -11.26 -3.65 -15.53
CA PRO A 236 -10.06 -4.11 -14.84
C PRO A 236 -10.41 -4.58 -13.42
N ALA A 237 -10.27 -5.87 -13.13
CA ALA A 237 -10.64 -6.41 -11.82
C ALA A 237 -9.92 -5.74 -10.64
N CYS A 238 -8.67 -5.31 -10.84
CA CYS A 238 -7.87 -4.66 -9.79
C CYS A 238 -8.36 -3.27 -9.39
N ALA A 239 -9.12 -2.57 -10.24
CA ALA A 239 -9.54 -1.18 -9.99
C ALA A 239 -11.08 -1.01 -9.95
N THR A 240 -11.83 -2.00 -10.42
CA THR A 240 -13.30 -1.95 -10.40
C THR A 240 -13.85 -2.46 -9.08
N THR A 241 -14.65 -1.65 -8.39
CA THR A 241 -15.36 -1.99 -7.15
C THR A 241 -16.57 -2.88 -7.42
N VAL A 242 -16.81 -3.87 -6.55
CA VAL A 242 -17.98 -4.76 -6.62
C VAL A 242 -19.28 -4.01 -6.29
N LYS A 243 -20.38 -4.40 -6.93
CA LYS A 243 -21.74 -3.85 -6.69
C LYS A 243 -22.74 -4.99 -6.49
N GLU A 244 -23.81 -4.74 -5.74
CA GLU A 244 -24.87 -5.72 -5.50
C GLU A 244 -25.46 -6.23 -6.82
N GLY A 245 -25.62 -7.54 -6.95
CA GLY A 245 -26.14 -8.20 -8.15
C GLY A 245 -25.19 -8.21 -9.35
N MET A 246 -23.92 -7.83 -9.17
CA MET A 246 -22.94 -7.83 -10.26
C MET A 246 -22.66 -9.28 -10.72
N GLU A 247 -22.80 -9.53 -12.02
CA GLU A 247 -22.44 -10.81 -12.66
C GLU A 247 -21.12 -10.64 -13.41
N ILE A 248 -20.11 -11.40 -13.00
CA ILE A 248 -18.71 -11.28 -13.43
C ILE A 248 -18.29 -12.60 -14.10
N THR A 249 -17.67 -12.50 -15.26
CA THR A 249 -16.99 -13.61 -15.93
C THR A 249 -15.49 -13.34 -15.91
N THR A 250 -14.73 -14.20 -15.23
CA THR A 250 -13.26 -14.06 -15.10
C THR A 250 -12.50 -14.84 -16.17
N GLU A 251 -13.16 -15.80 -16.81
CA GLU A 251 -12.58 -16.64 -17.85
C GLU A 251 -13.58 -16.85 -18.99
N ASP A 252 -13.12 -16.58 -20.21
CA ASP A 252 -13.87 -16.75 -21.46
C ASP A 252 -12.87 -16.76 -22.63
N GLU A 253 -13.31 -17.21 -23.80
CA GLU A 253 -12.48 -17.25 -25.01
C GLU A 253 -11.93 -15.86 -25.39
N GLU A 254 -12.77 -14.81 -25.33
CA GLU A 254 -12.35 -13.44 -25.64
C GLU A 254 -11.34 -12.90 -24.62
N LEU A 255 -11.57 -13.15 -23.33
CA LEU A 255 -10.65 -12.74 -22.26
C LEU A 255 -9.28 -13.40 -22.43
N ASN A 256 -9.29 -14.71 -22.69
CA ASN A 256 -8.06 -15.48 -22.87
C ASN A 256 -7.36 -15.12 -24.19
N HIS A 257 -8.09 -14.75 -25.24
CA HIS A 257 -7.50 -14.19 -26.46
C HIS A 257 -6.79 -12.86 -26.20
N ASN A 258 -7.45 -11.92 -25.50
CA ASN A 258 -6.86 -10.62 -25.15
C ASN A 258 -5.64 -10.77 -24.25
N ARG A 259 -5.70 -11.66 -23.24
CA ARG A 259 -4.56 -11.97 -22.35
C ARG A 259 -3.37 -12.51 -23.12
N ARG A 260 -3.58 -13.41 -24.09
CA ARG A 260 -2.51 -13.91 -24.97
C ARG A 260 -1.86 -12.79 -25.77
N ILE A 261 -2.65 -11.92 -26.39
CA ILE A 261 -2.14 -10.76 -27.14
C ILE A 261 -1.29 -9.86 -26.23
N LEU A 262 -1.80 -9.53 -25.03
CA LEU A 262 -1.06 -8.70 -24.07
C LEU A 262 0.27 -9.34 -23.67
N LEU A 263 0.27 -10.64 -23.36
CA LEU A 263 1.49 -11.37 -23.03
C LEU A 263 2.47 -11.44 -24.21
N GLU A 264 1.99 -11.63 -25.44
CA GLU A 264 2.82 -11.60 -26.65
C GLU A 264 3.44 -10.22 -26.91
N LEU A 265 2.71 -9.13 -26.64
CA LEU A 265 3.22 -7.76 -26.72
C LEU A 265 4.24 -7.46 -25.62
N GLN A 266 3.98 -7.93 -24.39
CA GLN A 266 4.98 -7.89 -23.33
C GLN A 266 6.21 -8.69 -23.74
N MET A 267 6.03 -9.82 -24.41
CA MET A 267 7.17 -10.57 -24.93
C MET A 267 7.98 -9.78 -25.97
N ALA A 268 7.33 -9.25 -27.01
CA ALA A 268 8.03 -8.52 -28.07
C ALA A 268 8.74 -7.24 -27.60
N SER A 269 8.34 -6.66 -26.47
CA SER A 269 8.99 -5.48 -25.90
C SER A 269 10.21 -5.79 -25.03
N HIS A 270 10.52 -7.07 -24.77
CA HIS A 270 11.52 -7.51 -23.79
C HIS A 270 12.65 -8.33 -24.40
N GLU A 271 13.86 -8.18 -23.85
CA GLU A 271 14.95 -9.10 -24.17
C GLU A 271 14.78 -10.44 -23.44
N HIS A 272 14.31 -11.46 -24.18
CA HIS A 272 14.04 -12.81 -23.67
C HIS A 272 15.26 -13.70 -23.54
N ASN A 273 16.23 -13.26 -22.75
CA ASN A 273 17.34 -14.09 -22.35
C ASN A 273 17.01 -14.85 -21.05
N CYS A 274 15.87 -15.55 -21.01
CA CYS A 274 15.37 -16.19 -19.79
C CYS A 274 16.35 -17.20 -19.20
N LEU A 275 17.12 -17.91 -20.02
CA LEU A 275 18.13 -18.88 -19.58
C LEU A 275 19.35 -18.23 -18.90
N THR A 276 19.66 -16.98 -19.21
CA THR A 276 20.79 -16.24 -18.61
C THR A 276 20.34 -15.11 -17.69
N CYS A 277 19.03 -14.86 -17.61
CA CYS A 277 18.43 -13.91 -16.68
C CYS A 277 18.59 -14.42 -15.25
N HIS A 278 19.04 -13.56 -14.33
CA HIS A 278 19.19 -13.92 -12.91
C HIS A 278 17.88 -14.44 -12.28
N LYS A 279 16.71 -13.95 -12.77
CA LYS A 279 15.38 -14.44 -12.38
C LYS A 279 14.88 -15.67 -13.15
N GLY A 280 15.48 -15.99 -14.31
CA GLY A 280 15.08 -17.11 -15.15
C GLY A 280 16.01 -18.33 -15.07
N ASN A 281 17.12 -18.22 -14.34
CA ASN A 281 18.05 -19.33 -14.10
C ASN A 281 17.49 -20.30 -13.04
N PRO A 282 17.62 -21.62 -13.20
CA PRO A 282 16.97 -22.62 -12.34
C PRO A 282 17.52 -22.70 -10.91
N CYS A 283 18.45 -21.82 -10.52
CA CYS A 283 19.09 -21.81 -9.20
C CYS A 283 18.45 -20.81 -8.22
N ILE A 284 17.54 -19.94 -8.67
CA ILE A 284 16.61 -19.17 -7.80
C ILE A 284 15.19 -19.41 -8.33
N ALA A 285 14.73 -20.64 -8.11
CA ALA A 285 13.36 -21.15 -8.26
C ALA A 285 12.31 -20.19 -8.84
N GLY A 286 11.93 -20.36 -10.11
CA GLY A 286 10.56 -20.08 -10.58
C GLY A 286 9.93 -18.69 -10.30
N SER A 287 10.72 -17.66 -10.03
CA SER A 287 10.24 -16.40 -9.43
C SER A 287 9.78 -15.32 -10.43
N CYS A 288 9.64 -15.67 -11.72
CA CYS A 288 9.22 -14.74 -12.76
C CYS A 288 7.73 -14.91 -13.09
N GLU A 289 6.88 -14.03 -12.55
CA GLU A 289 5.42 -14.01 -12.79
C GLU A 289 5.08 -13.97 -14.29
N LEU A 290 5.83 -13.17 -15.08
CA LEU A 290 5.62 -13.10 -16.52
C LEU A 290 5.86 -14.46 -17.20
N GLN A 291 6.90 -15.19 -16.77
CA GLN A 291 7.21 -16.50 -17.34
C GLN A 291 6.17 -17.55 -16.93
N GLU A 292 5.65 -17.47 -15.70
CA GLU A 292 4.54 -18.32 -15.24
C GLU A 292 3.32 -18.11 -16.12
N LEU A 293 2.93 -16.86 -16.36
CA LEU A 293 1.78 -16.54 -17.22
C LEU A 293 2.01 -16.97 -18.68
N ILE A 294 3.19 -16.75 -19.25
CA ILE A 294 3.51 -17.22 -20.62
C ILE A 294 3.33 -18.73 -20.75
N ARG A 295 3.75 -19.50 -19.74
CA ARG A 295 3.57 -20.96 -19.70
C ARG A 295 2.10 -21.34 -19.50
N GLU A 296 1.40 -20.66 -18.60
CA GLU A 296 -0.02 -20.89 -18.30
C GLU A 296 -0.88 -20.72 -19.58
N PHE A 297 -0.55 -19.75 -20.43
CA PHE A 297 -1.25 -19.47 -21.67
C PHE A 297 -0.71 -20.22 -22.91
N ASP A 298 0.28 -21.11 -22.75
CA ASP A 298 0.98 -21.88 -23.80
C ASP A 298 1.52 -21.01 -24.95
N ILE A 299 2.12 -19.87 -24.61
CA ILE A 299 2.71 -18.95 -25.60
C ILE A 299 4.15 -19.37 -25.85
N LYS A 300 4.43 -19.86 -27.06
CA LYS A 300 5.76 -20.35 -27.46
C LYS A 300 6.66 -19.26 -28.03
N GLU A 301 6.06 -18.38 -28.82
CA GLU A 301 6.73 -17.27 -29.49
C GLU A 301 5.77 -16.10 -29.65
N SER A 302 6.30 -14.89 -29.70
CA SER A 302 5.50 -13.70 -30.00
C SER A 302 5.36 -13.55 -31.51
N ARG A 303 4.16 -13.19 -31.98
CA ARG A 303 3.91 -12.84 -33.38
C ARG A 303 4.42 -11.43 -33.76
N TYR A 304 4.85 -10.66 -32.77
CA TYR A 304 5.29 -9.28 -32.97
C TYR A 304 6.81 -9.19 -32.99
N GLU A 305 7.34 -8.38 -33.91
CA GLU A 305 8.78 -8.15 -34.01
C GLU A 305 9.30 -7.31 -32.84
N GLN A 306 10.47 -7.69 -32.33
CA GLN A 306 11.17 -6.93 -31.31
C GLN A 306 11.84 -5.71 -31.94
N ASN A 307 11.17 -4.56 -31.87
CA ASN A 307 11.61 -3.31 -32.48
C ASN A 307 12.12 -2.26 -31.48
N LYS A 308 12.51 -2.69 -30.26
CA LYS A 308 13.00 -1.79 -29.21
C LYS A 308 14.52 -1.67 -29.28
N GLU A 309 15.02 -0.44 -29.34
CA GLU A 309 16.44 -0.17 -29.17
C GLU A 309 16.89 -0.61 -27.77
N LYS A 310 18.12 -1.14 -27.68
CA LYS A 310 18.68 -1.57 -26.40
C LYS A 310 19.14 -0.37 -25.60
N TYR A 311 18.68 -0.30 -24.36
CA TYR A 311 19.09 0.70 -23.40
C TYR A 311 20.25 0.18 -22.53
N PRO A 312 21.16 1.05 -22.07
CA PRO A 312 22.22 0.64 -21.16
C PRO A 312 21.62 0.14 -19.83
N ILE A 313 22.25 -0.88 -19.25
CA ILE A 313 21.91 -1.40 -17.92
C ILE A 313 22.52 -0.47 -16.89
N ASP A 314 21.71 -0.02 -15.93
CA ASP A 314 22.18 0.77 -14.79
C ASP A 314 22.46 -0.16 -13.60
N ASN A 315 23.73 -0.28 -13.25
CA ASN A 315 24.21 -1.01 -12.06
C ASN A 315 24.97 -0.08 -11.10
N THR A 316 24.69 1.21 -11.18
CA THR A 316 25.44 2.22 -10.42
C THR A 316 25.08 2.19 -8.93
N SER A 317 23.83 1.86 -8.60
CA SER A 317 23.37 1.76 -7.21
C SER A 317 23.91 0.50 -6.52
N PRO A 318 24.39 0.60 -5.28
CA PRO A 318 24.86 -0.56 -4.51
C PRO A 318 23.74 -1.53 -4.10
N VAL A 319 22.48 -1.11 -4.18
CA VAL A 319 21.32 -1.91 -3.76
C VAL A 319 20.35 -2.24 -4.89
N LEU A 320 20.45 -1.55 -6.03
CA LEU A 320 19.55 -1.75 -7.16
C LEU A 320 20.31 -1.88 -8.48
N SER A 321 20.03 -2.96 -9.19
CA SER A 321 20.40 -3.14 -10.59
C SER A 321 19.14 -2.98 -11.43
N TYR A 322 19.16 -2.04 -12.37
CA TYR A 322 18.05 -1.76 -13.27
C TYR A 322 18.44 -2.07 -14.71
N ASP A 323 17.75 -3.06 -15.29
CA ASP A 323 17.84 -3.39 -16.71
C ASP A 323 16.55 -2.92 -17.41
N PRO A 324 16.59 -1.79 -18.15
CA PRO A 324 15.40 -1.26 -18.82
C PRO A 324 14.87 -2.20 -19.91
N ASN A 325 15.72 -3.09 -20.44
CA ASN A 325 15.35 -4.05 -21.48
C ASN A 325 14.53 -5.24 -20.95
N LYS A 326 14.44 -5.38 -19.61
CA LYS A 326 13.62 -6.38 -18.92
C LYS A 326 12.40 -5.78 -18.21
N CYS A 327 12.20 -4.47 -18.29
CA CYS A 327 11.16 -3.76 -17.56
C CYS A 327 9.82 -3.77 -18.30
N ILE A 328 8.79 -4.42 -17.73
CA ILE A 328 7.42 -4.47 -18.28
C ILE A 328 6.62 -3.18 -18.07
N LEU A 329 7.27 -2.13 -17.53
CA LEU A 329 6.65 -0.85 -17.20
C LEU A 329 5.39 -0.99 -16.32
N CYS A 330 5.32 -2.01 -15.45
CA CYS A 330 4.14 -2.26 -14.60
C CYS A 330 3.95 -1.22 -13.48
N GLY A 331 4.93 -0.33 -13.27
CA GLY A 331 4.84 0.76 -12.31
C GLY A 331 4.88 0.34 -10.84
N ARG A 332 5.05 -0.95 -10.51
CA ARG A 332 5.14 -1.41 -9.12
C ARG A 332 6.28 -0.73 -8.37
N CYS A 333 7.46 -0.58 -8.99
CA CYS A 333 8.61 0.10 -8.37
C CYS A 333 8.37 1.61 -8.16
N VAL A 334 7.74 2.27 -9.13
CA VAL A 334 7.38 3.69 -9.05
C VAL A 334 6.39 3.92 -7.90
N ARG A 335 5.31 3.12 -7.87
CA ARG A 335 4.30 3.18 -6.80
C ARG A 335 4.86 2.80 -5.44
N ALA A 336 5.71 1.78 -5.34
CA ALA A 336 6.38 1.45 -4.09
C ALA A 336 7.28 2.59 -3.61
N CYS A 337 7.98 3.28 -4.53
CA CYS A 337 8.79 4.44 -4.18
C CYS A 337 7.96 5.63 -3.67
N SER A 338 6.76 5.85 -4.22
CA SER A 338 5.86 6.93 -3.81
C SER A 338 5.00 6.60 -2.59
N GLU A 339 4.48 5.38 -2.48
CA GLU A 339 3.45 5.00 -1.51
C GLU A 339 4.03 4.30 -0.28
N ILE A 340 5.08 3.48 -0.47
CA ILE A 340 5.70 2.72 0.61
C ILE A 340 6.91 3.49 1.15
N ALA A 341 7.82 3.91 0.27
CA ALA A 341 9.02 4.65 0.67
C ALA A 341 8.76 6.16 0.86
N CYS A 342 7.67 6.70 0.29
CA CYS A 342 7.32 8.13 0.31
C CYS A 342 8.43 9.06 -0.20
N GLN A 343 9.28 8.60 -1.13
CA GLN A 343 10.40 9.41 -1.64
C GLN A 343 10.14 9.98 -3.03
N ASN A 344 9.24 9.38 -3.84
CA ASN A 344 8.92 9.82 -5.21
C ASN A 344 10.15 9.96 -6.12
N ASN A 345 11.18 9.14 -5.90
CA ASN A 345 12.45 9.22 -6.65
C ASN A 345 12.38 8.55 -8.01
N LEU A 346 11.51 7.55 -8.15
CA LEU A 346 11.31 6.82 -9.39
C LEU A 346 10.08 7.37 -10.09
N GLY A 347 10.18 7.53 -11.40
CA GLY A 347 9.06 7.95 -12.24
C GLY A 347 9.17 7.39 -13.65
N PHE A 348 8.09 7.53 -14.40
CA PHE A 348 8.11 7.28 -15.84
C PHE A 348 8.57 8.53 -16.58
N ILE A 349 9.53 8.35 -17.50
CA ILE A 349 9.97 9.39 -18.43
C ILE A 349 9.64 8.98 -19.86
N ASN A 350 9.71 9.94 -20.78
CA ASN A 350 9.32 9.79 -22.19
C ASN A 350 7.83 9.41 -22.35
N ARG A 351 7.45 8.97 -23.56
CA ARG A 351 6.08 8.57 -23.90
C ARG A 351 6.08 7.45 -24.92
N GLY A 352 4.99 6.69 -24.98
CA GLY A 352 4.82 5.63 -25.98
C GLY A 352 5.84 4.50 -25.80
N ALA A 353 6.38 4.00 -26.90
CA ALA A 353 7.37 2.91 -26.90
C ALA A 353 8.69 3.27 -26.20
N ASP A 354 9.00 4.56 -26.10
CA ASP A 354 10.25 5.08 -25.52
C ASP A 354 10.17 5.27 -23.99
N THR A 355 9.03 4.88 -23.39
CA THR A 355 8.81 5.03 -21.95
C THR A 355 9.81 4.19 -21.15
N LEU A 356 10.41 4.81 -20.13
CA LEU A 356 11.39 4.18 -19.24
C LEU A 356 11.08 4.55 -17.79
N VAL A 357 11.50 3.71 -16.85
CA VAL A 357 11.58 4.09 -15.44
C VAL A 357 12.93 4.76 -15.23
N ALA A 358 12.93 5.95 -14.65
CA ALA A 358 14.15 6.67 -14.36
C ALA A 358 14.13 7.26 -12.94
N ALA A 359 15.32 7.52 -12.42
CA ALA A 359 15.53 8.18 -11.15
C ALA A 359 15.67 9.70 -11.33
N GLY A 360 14.88 10.48 -10.57
CA GLY A 360 14.94 11.94 -10.55
C GLY A 360 14.89 12.59 -11.95
N ALA A 361 15.80 13.54 -12.21
CA ALA A 361 15.93 14.25 -13.50
C ALA A 361 16.59 13.40 -14.61
N ASN A 362 16.19 12.13 -14.74
CA ASN A 362 16.79 11.15 -15.64
C ASN A 362 18.30 10.96 -15.44
N LYS A 363 18.71 10.82 -14.17
CA LYS A 363 20.11 10.54 -13.80
C LYS A 363 20.28 9.04 -13.54
N ASP A 364 21.53 8.60 -13.56
CA ASP A 364 21.91 7.27 -13.05
C ASP A 364 21.42 7.11 -11.60
N PHE A 365 21.07 5.87 -11.23
CA PHE A 365 20.43 5.58 -9.96
C PHE A 365 21.31 5.98 -8.75
N ASP A 366 22.64 5.89 -8.85
CA ASP A 366 23.59 6.35 -7.82
C ASP A 366 23.73 7.88 -7.70
N GLN A 367 23.59 8.60 -8.82
CA GLN A 367 23.73 10.05 -8.89
C GLN A 367 22.44 10.77 -8.49
N SER A 368 21.33 10.04 -8.37
CA SER A 368 20.16 10.55 -7.69
C SER A 368 20.41 10.54 -6.18
N ILE A 369 20.71 11.73 -5.63
CA ILE A 369 20.90 11.94 -4.18
C ILE A 369 19.79 11.24 -3.40
N SER A 370 18.56 11.26 -3.91
CA SER A 370 17.40 10.71 -3.25
C SER A 370 17.37 9.17 -3.17
N LEU A 371 17.90 8.40 -4.15
CA LEU A 371 17.91 6.93 -4.06
C LEU A 371 19.00 6.39 -3.13
N VAL A 372 20.12 7.11 -2.98
CA VAL A 372 21.18 6.74 -2.04
C VAL A 372 20.69 6.76 -0.59
N HIS A 373 19.78 7.68 -0.24
CA HIS A 373 19.15 7.76 1.08
C HIS A 373 18.12 6.63 1.29
N CYS A 374 17.43 6.19 0.23
CA CYS A 374 16.54 5.01 0.28
C CYS A 374 17.30 3.72 0.64
N ALA A 375 18.55 3.59 0.19
CA ALA A 375 19.40 2.42 0.42
C ALA A 375 20.03 2.40 1.82
N THR A 376 20.30 3.58 2.38
CA THR A 376 21.07 3.75 3.61
C THR A 376 20.20 4.00 4.84
N GLY A 377 18.91 4.30 4.65
CA GLY A 377 17.97 4.53 5.75
C GLY A 377 18.31 5.74 6.62
N THR A 378 19.14 6.66 6.10
CA THR A 378 19.56 7.91 6.76
C THR A 378 18.79 9.09 6.24
#